data_AF-A0A2V5TC65-F1
#
_entry.id   AF-A0A2V5TC65-F1
#
_cell.length_a   1.000
_cell.length_b   1.000
_cell.length_c   1.000
_cell.angle_alpha   90.00
_cell.angle_beta   90.00
_cell.angle_gamma   90.00
#
_symmetry.space_group_name_H-M   'P 1'
#
loop_
_entity.id
_entity.type
_entity.pdbx_description
1 polymer ?
#
loop_
_entity_poly.entity_id
_entity_poly.type
_entity_poly.pdbx_seq_one_letter_code
_entity_poly.pdbx_strand_id
1 'polypeptide(L)'
;MTGSPTEGARIVLLGSPGSGHSSDPYKQFDVTVFQAPSVGSKGLESGRNYLTLPPLNNWDLSLSKRFVFGEHYKFEARLDAFNALNHTQFNGINTTANFASPGSTVITNLANSTTNLNGFGAINSIRPPRNLQWMLRFEF
;
A
#
# COMPACT_ATOMS: atom_id res chain seq x y z
N MET A 1 19.23 -11.24 18.07
CA MET A 1 17.77 -11.29 18.30
C MET A 1 17.52 -10.79 19.71
N THR A 2 16.72 -9.74 19.91
CA THR A 2 16.56 -9.08 21.22
C THR A 2 15.10 -9.11 21.70
N GLY A 3 14.67 -10.25 22.24
CA GLY A 3 13.43 -10.41 23.00
C GLY A 3 13.69 -11.22 24.27
N SER A 4 12.74 -11.27 25.19
CA SER A 4 12.77 -12.21 26.30
C SER A 4 12.69 -13.65 25.80
N PRO A 5 13.05 -14.66 26.64
CA PRO A 5 12.90 -16.07 26.28
C PRO A 5 11.46 -16.49 25.95
N THR A 6 10.48 -15.69 26.38
CA THR A 6 9.05 -15.97 26.32
C THR A 6 8.29 -15.10 25.31
N GLU A 7 8.84 -13.93 24.91
CA GLU A 7 8.17 -13.00 24.00
C GLU A 7 9.09 -12.51 22.89
N GLY A 8 8.55 -12.44 21.66
CA GLY A 8 9.24 -11.88 20.52
C GLY A 8 9.47 -10.37 20.68
N ALA A 9 10.67 -9.93 20.29
CA ALA A 9 11.04 -8.53 20.20
C ALA A 9 10.06 -7.74 19.32
N ARG A 10 9.63 -6.55 19.76
CA ARG A 10 8.83 -5.64 18.94
C ARG A 10 9.51 -4.28 18.83
N ILE A 11 9.32 -3.62 17.69
CA ILE A 11 9.80 -2.26 17.49
C ILE A 11 9.20 -1.33 18.55
N VAL A 12 9.95 -0.37 19.04
CA VAL A 12 9.48 0.63 20.00
C VAL A 12 8.95 1.81 19.20
N LEU A 13 7.75 2.30 19.54
CA LEU A 13 7.21 3.55 18.98
C LEU A 13 7.40 4.68 19.99
N LEU A 14 8.17 5.69 19.61
CA LEU A 14 8.41 6.91 20.38
C LEU A 14 7.30 7.96 20.17
N GLY A 15 6.46 7.78 19.15
CA GLY A 15 5.40 8.71 18.76
C GLY A 15 4.50 8.12 17.68
N SER A 16 3.57 8.94 17.18
CA SER A 16 2.69 8.53 16.08
C SER A 16 3.44 8.60 14.74
N PRO A 17 3.43 7.52 13.93
CA PRO A 17 4.05 7.51 12.60
C PRO A 17 3.25 8.32 11.56
N GLY A 18 2.11 8.90 11.94
CA GLY A 18 1.27 9.74 11.08
C GLY A 18 0.16 8.98 10.36
N SER A 19 -0.37 9.57 9.29
CA SER A 19 -1.51 9.05 8.53
C SER A 19 -1.17 7.91 7.56
N GLY A 20 0.10 7.50 7.49
CA GLY A 20 0.55 6.41 6.61
C GLY A 20 0.57 6.75 5.12
N HIS A 21 0.43 8.03 4.75
CA HIS A 21 0.59 8.50 3.38
C HIS A 21 1.20 9.91 3.34
N SER A 22 1.99 10.17 2.30
CA SER A 22 2.64 11.46 2.06
C SER A 22 2.78 11.72 0.56
N SER A 23 2.99 12.99 0.17
CA SER A 23 3.34 13.36 -1.20
C SER A 23 4.73 12.87 -1.61
N ASP A 24 5.58 12.51 -0.65
CA ASP A 24 6.92 11.96 -0.90
C ASP A 24 6.87 10.42 -0.94
N PRO A 25 7.10 9.78 -2.11
CA PRO A 25 7.04 8.33 -2.26
C PRO A 25 8.08 7.57 -1.43
N TYR A 26 9.14 8.24 -0.95
CA TYR A 26 10.18 7.66 -0.11
C TYR A 26 9.91 7.87 1.40
N LYS A 27 8.92 8.67 1.76
CA LYS A 27 8.60 8.99 3.16
C LYS A 27 7.10 9.01 3.41
N GLN A 28 6.48 7.83 3.40
CA GLN A 28 5.03 7.68 3.59
C GLN A 28 4.58 7.82 5.06
N PHE A 29 5.48 7.64 6.01
CA PHE A 29 5.24 7.83 7.44
C PHE A 29 6.47 8.43 8.11
N ASP A 30 6.31 8.94 9.33
CA ASP A 30 7.44 9.45 10.09
C ASP A 30 8.33 8.28 10.53
N VAL A 31 9.54 8.22 9.99
CA VAL A 31 10.53 7.18 10.30
C VAL A 31 11.28 7.45 11.60
N THR A 32 11.19 8.66 12.15
CA THR A 32 11.95 9.08 13.34
C THR A 32 11.36 8.56 14.64
N VAL A 33 10.11 8.09 14.61
CA VAL A 33 9.39 7.57 15.78
C VAL A 33 9.68 6.09 16.05
N PHE A 34 10.55 5.45 15.27
CA PHE A 34 10.87 4.03 15.41
C PHE A 34 12.21 3.82 16.09
N GLN A 35 12.24 2.88 17.03
CA GLN A 35 13.46 2.47 17.73
C GLN A 35 13.54 0.94 17.78
N ALA A 36 14.76 0.41 17.65
CA ALA A 36 15.02 -1.01 17.82
C ALA A 36 14.68 -1.48 19.25
N PRO A 37 14.13 -2.69 19.44
CA PRO A 37 13.96 -3.26 20.77
C PRO A 37 15.30 -3.36 21.50
N SER A 38 15.34 -2.86 22.73
CA SER A 38 16.44 -3.05 23.65
C SER A 38 16.57 -4.53 24.05
N VAL A 39 17.76 -4.93 24.51
CA VAL A 39 17.99 -6.27 25.05
C VAL A 39 17.05 -6.50 26.24
N GLY A 40 16.30 -7.60 26.23
CA GLY A 40 15.31 -7.92 27.27
C GLY A 40 13.92 -7.32 27.04
N SER A 41 13.65 -6.73 25.87
CA SER A 41 12.33 -6.29 25.43
C SER A 41 11.27 -7.39 25.61
N LYS A 42 10.09 -7.00 26.09
CA LYS A 42 8.95 -7.87 26.42
C LYS A 42 7.86 -7.88 25.36
N GLY A 43 8.04 -7.16 24.25
CA GLY A 43 7.06 -7.05 23.16
C GLY A 43 5.82 -6.21 23.50
N LEU A 44 5.87 -5.42 24.57
CA LEU A 44 4.81 -4.50 25.02
C LEU A 44 5.09 -3.03 24.64
N GLU A 45 6.18 -2.77 23.93
CA GLU A 45 6.71 -1.44 23.66
C GLU A 45 6.01 -0.73 22.49
N SER A 46 5.21 -1.46 21.71
CA SER A 46 4.38 -0.89 20.65
C SER A 46 3.00 -1.54 20.59
N GLY A 47 2.00 -0.71 20.26
CA GLY A 47 0.66 -1.14 19.95
C GLY A 47 0.60 -2.04 18.71
N ARG A 48 -0.59 -2.51 18.37
CA ARG A 48 -0.85 -3.18 17.07
C ARG A 48 -1.37 -2.14 16.07
N ASN A 49 -1.17 -2.38 14.78
CA ASN A 49 -1.74 -1.59 13.68
C ASN A 49 -1.35 -0.10 13.68
N TYR A 50 -0.10 0.22 14.02
CA TYR A 50 0.41 1.60 14.00
C TYR A 50 0.76 2.11 12.59
N LEU A 51 0.87 1.22 11.59
CA LEU A 51 1.02 1.62 10.20
C LEU A 51 -0.32 1.45 9.47
N THR A 52 -0.73 2.50 8.77
CA THR A 52 -1.93 2.53 7.93
C THR A 52 -1.51 2.74 6.47
N LEU A 53 -2.31 2.22 5.54
CA LEU A 53 -2.07 2.43 4.12
C LEU A 53 -2.81 3.68 3.63
N PRO A 54 -2.38 4.26 2.49
CA PRO A 54 -3.09 5.37 1.87
C PRO A 54 -4.54 5.01 1.53
N PRO A 55 -5.47 5.99 1.61
CA PRO A 55 -6.85 5.79 1.16
C PRO A 55 -6.93 5.39 -0.32
N LEU A 56 -7.94 4.60 -0.65
CA LEU A 56 -8.23 4.16 -2.01
C LEU A 56 -9.43 4.92 -2.56
N ASN A 57 -9.25 5.57 -3.71
CA ASN A 57 -10.31 6.26 -4.45
C ASN A 57 -10.35 5.72 -5.89
N ASN A 58 -10.97 4.54 -6.08
CA ASN A 58 -11.02 3.85 -7.38
C ASN A 58 -12.42 3.98 -7.96
N TRP A 59 -12.49 4.30 -9.25
CA TRP A 59 -13.74 4.42 -9.98
C TRP A 59 -13.81 3.34 -11.06
N ASP A 60 -14.74 2.40 -10.90
CA ASP A 60 -15.02 1.37 -11.89
C ASP A 60 -16.35 1.69 -12.56
N LEU A 61 -16.33 1.80 -13.89
CA LEU A 61 -17.47 2.20 -14.70
C LEU A 61 -17.82 1.11 -15.69
N SER A 62 -19.11 0.91 -15.91
CA SER A 62 -19.62 0.02 -16.93
C SER A 62 -20.73 0.70 -17.72
N LEU A 63 -20.58 0.69 -19.05
CA LEU A 63 -21.59 1.18 -19.97
C LEU A 63 -22.02 0.04 -20.88
N SER A 64 -23.29 -0.32 -20.83
CA SER A 64 -23.88 -1.29 -21.75
C SER A 64 -25.05 -0.70 -22.51
N LYS A 65 -25.16 -1.09 -23.79
CA LYS A 65 -26.29 -0.75 -24.63
C LYS A 65 -26.70 -1.97 -25.43
N ARG A 66 -28.00 -2.27 -25.36
CA ARG A 66 -28.64 -3.25 -26.22
C ARG A 66 -29.31 -2.54 -27.39
N PHE A 67 -28.99 -2.99 -28.60
CA PHE A 67 -29.62 -2.61 -29.85
C PHE A 67 -30.50 -3.77 -30.28
N VAL A 68 -31.77 -3.51 -30.54
CA VAL A 68 -32.73 -4.49 -31.07
C VAL A 68 -32.99 -4.12 -32.52
N PHE A 69 -32.73 -5.04 -33.44
CA PHE A 69 -32.97 -4.87 -34.87
C PHE A 69 -34.03 -5.89 -35.33
N GLY A 70 -35.22 -5.40 -35.67
CA GLY A 70 -36.37 -6.26 -35.96
C GLY A 70 -36.88 -7.00 -34.72
N GLU A 71 -37.63 -8.09 -34.92
CA GLU A 71 -38.21 -8.89 -33.83
C GLU A 71 -37.24 -9.96 -33.28
N HIS A 72 -36.22 -10.35 -34.06
CA HIS A 72 -35.38 -11.52 -33.78
C HIS A 72 -33.92 -11.20 -33.42
N TYR A 73 -33.33 -10.11 -33.94
CA TYR A 73 -31.90 -9.85 -33.75
C TYR A 73 -31.61 -8.87 -32.61
N LYS A 74 -30.69 -9.24 -31.72
CA LYS A 74 -30.24 -8.36 -30.64
C LYS A 74 -28.71 -8.29 -30.61
N PHE A 75 -28.20 -7.08 -30.46
CA PHE A 75 -26.79 -6.79 -30.25
C PHE A 75 -26.61 -6.11 -28.90
N GLU A 76 -25.77 -6.65 -28.03
CA GLU A 76 -25.37 -6.00 -26.79
C GLU A 76 -23.91 -5.58 -26.88
N ALA A 77 -23.66 -4.29 -26.76
CA ALA A 77 -22.32 -3.74 -26.61
C ALA A 77 -22.11 -3.33 -25.16
N ARG A 78 -20.99 -3.74 -24.59
CA ARG A 78 -20.59 -3.39 -23.22
C ARG A 78 -19.15 -2.90 -23.23
N LEU A 79 -18.90 -1.80 -22.51
CA LEU A 79 -17.59 -1.23 -22.24
C LEU A 79 -17.42 -1.14 -20.73
N ASP A 80 -16.39 -1.81 -20.22
CA ASP A 80 -15.99 -1.79 -18.82
C ASP A 80 -14.66 -1.03 -18.67
N ALA A 81 -14.61 -0.12 -17.71
CA ALA A 81 -13.42 0.67 -17.38
C ALA A 81 -13.11 0.52 -15.89
N PHE A 82 -12.03 -0.20 -15.59
CA PHE A 82 -11.49 -0.31 -14.24
C PHE A 82 -10.45 0.80 -14.01
N ASN A 83 -10.50 1.48 -12.87
CA ASN A 83 -9.73 2.71 -12.62
C ASN A 83 -9.95 3.75 -13.74
N ALA A 84 -11.21 4.10 -14.00
CA ALA A 84 -11.64 4.96 -15.10
C ALA A 84 -10.93 6.34 -15.09
N LEU A 85 -10.71 6.91 -13.90
CA LEU A 85 -9.99 8.17 -13.72
C LEU A 85 -8.47 8.05 -13.85
N ASN A 86 -7.94 6.83 -13.96
CA ASN A 86 -6.51 6.54 -14.04
C ASN A 86 -5.72 7.14 -12.86
N HIS A 87 -6.29 7.14 -11.66
CA HIS A 87 -5.62 7.64 -10.47
C HIS A 87 -4.65 6.56 -9.96
N THR A 88 -3.39 6.92 -9.72
CA THR A 88 -2.41 5.99 -9.15
C THR A 88 -2.77 5.69 -7.70
N GLN A 89 -2.80 4.41 -7.35
CA GLN A 89 -3.09 3.98 -5.99
C GLN A 89 -2.00 3.05 -5.51
N PHE A 90 -1.53 3.29 -4.30
CA PHE A 90 -0.48 2.49 -3.68
C PHE A 90 -1.12 1.40 -2.83
N ASN A 91 -0.55 0.20 -2.86
CA ASN A 91 -1.04 -0.94 -2.07
C ASN A 91 0.05 -1.55 -1.18
N GLY A 92 1.23 -0.94 -1.14
CA GLY A 92 2.32 -1.43 -0.34
C GLY A 92 3.33 -0.34 -0.01
N ILE A 93 3.79 -0.36 1.23
CA ILE A 93 4.89 0.44 1.76
C ILE A 93 5.88 -0.55 2.37
N ASN A 94 7.17 -0.32 2.20
CA ASN A 94 8.18 -1.14 2.84
C ASN A 94 8.22 -0.85 4.34
N THR A 95 7.83 -1.84 5.14
CA THR A 95 7.78 -1.78 6.60
C THR A 95 8.95 -2.51 7.28
N THR A 96 9.93 -2.98 6.50
CA THR A 96 11.12 -3.68 7.02
C THR A 96 12.18 -2.65 7.40
N ALA A 97 12.39 -2.45 8.70
CA ALA A 97 13.43 -1.57 9.23
C ALA A 97 14.66 -2.37 9.68
N ASN A 98 15.84 -1.94 9.25
CA ASN A 98 17.13 -2.41 9.75
C ASN A 98 17.73 -1.33 10.64
N PHE A 99 18.10 -1.70 11.86
CA PHE A 99 18.68 -0.79 12.84
C PHE A 99 20.17 -1.03 13.01
N ALA A 100 20.92 0.03 13.35
CA ALA A 100 22.37 -0.07 13.56
C ALA A 100 22.73 -0.97 14.75
N SER A 101 21.93 -0.98 15.82
CA SER A 101 22.13 -1.78 17.02
C SER A 101 20.83 -1.90 17.85
N PRO A 102 20.75 -2.84 18.81
CA PRO A 102 19.63 -2.90 19.75
C PRO A 102 19.45 -1.58 20.52
N GLY A 103 18.21 -1.13 20.69
CA GLY A 103 17.90 0.15 21.31
C GLY A 103 18.21 1.39 20.45
N SER A 104 18.75 1.25 19.24
CA SER A 104 19.07 2.38 18.36
C SER A 104 17.83 2.94 17.67
N THR A 105 17.79 4.27 17.52
CA THR A 105 16.84 5.01 16.66
C THR A 105 17.35 5.15 15.22
N VAL A 106 18.60 4.72 14.94
CA VAL A 106 19.23 4.87 13.63
C VAL A 106 18.84 3.71 12.73
N ILE A 107 18.07 4.02 11.68
CA ILE A 107 17.64 3.10 10.63
C ILE A 107 18.65 3.16 9.47
N THR A 108 19.23 2.01 9.12
CA THR A 108 20.31 1.92 8.11
C THR A 108 19.80 1.71 6.70
N ASN A 109 18.55 1.26 6.53
CA ASN A 109 17.93 0.99 5.24
C ASN A 109 16.82 2.00 4.90
N LEU A 110 16.98 3.25 5.33
CA LEU A 110 16.00 4.30 5.06
C LEU A 110 15.82 4.50 3.54
N ALA A 111 14.58 4.75 3.13
CA ALA A 111 14.28 5.11 1.75
C ALA A 111 14.88 6.46 1.36
N ASN A 112 15.42 6.53 0.15
CA ASN A 112 16.04 7.72 -0.40
C ASN A 112 15.92 7.69 -1.94
N SER A 113 15.60 8.84 -2.54
CA SER A 113 15.46 9.01 -3.98
C SER A 113 16.70 8.70 -4.80
N THR A 114 17.88 8.67 -4.16
CA THR A 114 19.19 8.57 -4.82
C THR A 114 19.89 7.26 -4.53
N THR A 115 19.83 6.75 -3.29
CA THR A 115 20.65 5.60 -2.86
C THR A 115 19.83 4.35 -2.53
N ASN A 116 18.55 4.50 -2.19
CA ASN A 116 17.72 3.38 -1.75
C ASN A 116 16.25 3.64 -2.02
N LEU A 117 15.83 3.45 -3.28
CA LEU A 117 14.47 3.75 -3.74
C LEU A 117 13.40 2.90 -3.02
N ASN A 118 13.77 1.70 -2.56
CA ASN A 118 12.86 0.73 -1.94
C ASN A 118 13.14 0.56 -0.44
N GLY A 119 13.72 1.56 0.23
CA GLY A 119 14.03 1.47 1.67
C GLY A 119 12.82 1.53 2.58
N PHE A 120 13.04 1.46 3.89
CA PHE A 120 12.00 1.60 4.90
C PHE A 120 11.26 2.92 4.74
N GLY A 121 9.92 2.87 4.68
CA GLY A 121 9.07 4.04 4.46
C GLY A 121 8.75 4.39 3.00
N ALA A 122 9.38 3.70 2.03
CA ALA A 122 9.05 3.87 0.61
C ALA A 122 7.86 3.04 0.16
N ILE A 123 7.14 3.55 -0.83
CA ILE A 123 6.15 2.78 -1.61
C ILE A 123 6.87 1.66 -2.35
N ASN A 124 6.36 0.43 -2.26
CA ASN A 124 6.95 -0.74 -2.94
C ASN A 124 5.97 -1.47 -3.88
N SER A 125 4.70 -1.07 -3.91
CA SER A 125 3.70 -1.70 -4.77
C SER A 125 2.58 -0.73 -5.16
N ILE A 126 2.16 -0.83 -6.41
CA ILE A 126 1.15 0.03 -7.04
C ILE A 126 0.04 -0.88 -7.57
N ARG A 127 -1.21 -0.42 -7.47
CA ARG A 127 -2.39 -1.10 -8.02
C ARG A 127 -2.39 -1.06 -9.55
N PRO A 128 -3.15 -1.96 -10.21
CA PRO A 128 -3.25 -1.96 -11.67
C PRO A 128 -3.64 -0.57 -12.22
N PRO A 129 -3.02 -0.16 -13.34
CA PRO A 129 -3.42 1.04 -14.05
C PRO A 129 -4.80 0.85 -14.68
N ARG A 130 -5.34 1.90 -15.31
CA ARG A 130 -6.62 1.82 -16.01
C ARG A 130 -6.67 0.65 -16.99
N ASN A 131 -7.70 -0.18 -16.85
CA ASN A 131 -7.96 -1.31 -17.74
C ASN A 131 -9.32 -1.10 -18.43
N LEU A 132 -9.33 -1.20 -19.76
CA LEU A 132 -10.53 -1.07 -20.57
C LEU A 132 -10.82 -2.42 -21.23
N GLN A 133 -12.05 -2.88 -21.10
CA GLN A 133 -12.54 -4.11 -21.69
C GLN A 133 -13.81 -3.83 -22.46
N TRP A 134 -13.98 -4.48 -23.59
CA TRP A 134 -15.18 -4.38 -24.39
C TRP A 134 -15.71 -5.77 -24.71
N MET A 135 -17.02 -5.88 -24.82
CA MET A 135 -17.73 -7.12 -25.14
C MET A 135 -18.82 -6.81 -26.16
N LEU A 136 -18.96 -7.71 -27.13
CA LEU A 136 -20.10 -7.76 -28.02
C LEU A 136 -20.81 -9.10 -27.85
N ARG A 137 -22.13 -9.08 -27.66
CA ARG A 137 -22.98 -10.26 -27.71
C ARG A 137 -23.99 -10.13 -28.84
N PHE A 138 -24.11 -11.18 -29.64
CA PHE A 138 -25.12 -11.29 -30.68
C PHE A 138 -26.09 -12.41 -30.31
N GLU A 139 -27.38 -12.13 -30.41
CA GLU A 139 -28.47 -13.09 -30.16
C GLU A 139 -29.37 -13.12 -31.40
N PHE A 140 -29.76 -14.33 -31.80
CA PHE A 140 -30.58 -14.64 -32.97
C PHE A 140 -31.73 -15.59 -32.61
#